data_AF-A0A7C1CP77-F1
#
_entry.id   AF-A0A7C1CP77-F1
#
_cell.length_a   1.000
_cell.length_b   1.000
_cell.length_c   1.000
_cell.angle_alpha   90.00
_cell.angle_beta   90.00
_cell.angle_gamma   90.00
#
_symmetry.space_group_name_H-M   'P 1'
#
loop_
_entity.id
_entity.type
_entity.pdbx_description
1 polymer ?
#
loop_
_entity_poly.entity_id
_entity_poly.type
_entity_poly.pdbx_seq_one_letter_code
_entity_poly.pdbx_strand_id
1 'polypeptide(L)'
;MIKFELTKEEFDNLRSQFVTSSWGGARYLPMVFTEQGVAMLSSVLRSQQAIRVNIQIMRIFTKIREMLVDTLSLKLDIEEIKKKLANQDKNIELVFNYLDELMEKQATPEPRKQIGYKRNNGIC
;
A
#
# COMPACT_ATOMS: atom_id res chain seq x y z
N MET A 1 -11.53 7.39 22.49
CA MET A 1 -10.59 7.45 23.64
C MET A 1 -9.91 8.82 23.65
N ILE A 2 -9.89 9.51 24.80
CA ILE A 2 -9.49 10.93 24.90
C ILE A 2 -7.97 11.09 25.11
N LYS A 3 -7.32 10.06 25.66
CA LYS A 3 -5.89 10.00 25.97
C LYS A 3 -5.37 8.58 25.85
N PHE A 4 -4.09 8.40 25.56
CA PHE A 4 -3.39 7.11 25.58
C PHE A 4 -2.05 7.24 26.30
N GLU A 5 -1.52 6.12 26.76
CA GLU A 5 -0.20 6.05 27.38
C GLU A 5 0.85 5.79 26.31
N LEU A 6 1.97 6.51 26.36
CA LEU A 6 3.08 6.27 25.44
C LEU A 6 3.76 4.94 25.73
N THR A 7 4.31 4.33 24.70
CA THR A 7 5.27 3.24 24.87
C THR A 7 6.61 3.78 25.38
N LYS A 8 7.43 2.89 25.94
CA LYS A 8 8.76 3.25 26.43
C LYS A 8 9.66 3.80 25.33
N GLU A 9 9.61 3.21 24.15
CA GLU A 9 10.40 3.64 22.98
C GLU A 9 9.98 5.04 22.51
N GLU A 10 8.68 5.31 22.41
CA GLU A 10 8.17 6.65 22.07
C GLU A 10 8.59 7.68 23.11
N PHE A 11 8.49 7.35 24.40
CA PHE A 11 8.90 8.26 25.46
C PHE A 11 10.40 8.54 25.42
N ASP A 12 11.23 7.53 25.17
CA ASP A 12 12.68 7.68 25.06
C ASP A 12 13.09 8.57 23.88
N ASN A 13 12.39 8.47 22.74
CA ASN A 13 12.60 9.37 21.60
C ASN A 13 12.22 10.83 21.88
N LEU A 14 11.29 11.06 22.81
CA LEU A 14 10.89 12.41 23.24
C LEU A 14 11.80 12.98 24.33
N ARG A 15 12.71 12.19 24.91
CA ARG A 15 13.64 12.67 25.93
C ARG A 15 14.82 13.40 25.29
N SER A 16 15.03 14.64 25.76
CA SER A 16 16.21 15.42 25.38
C SER A 16 17.48 14.77 25.92
N GLN A 17 18.48 14.54 25.05
CA GLN A 17 19.74 13.91 25.45
C GLN A 17 20.51 14.69 26.54
N PHE A 18 20.44 16.03 26.53
CA PHE A 18 21.26 16.87 27.42
C PHE A 18 20.52 17.47 28.62
N VAL A 19 19.18 17.49 28.60
CA VAL A 19 18.37 18.32 29.51
C VAL A 19 17.53 17.45 30.47
N THR A 20 17.71 16.12 30.45
CA THR A 20 17.10 15.22 31.42
C THR A 20 18.01 14.96 32.62
N SER A 21 17.42 14.98 33.82
CA SER A 21 18.12 14.64 35.06
C SER A 21 18.66 13.21 35.04
N SER A 22 19.86 13.01 35.60
CA SER A 22 20.48 11.69 35.78
C SER A 22 19.85 10.86 36.91
N TRP A 23 19.19 11.50 37.89
CA TRP A 23 18.74 10.90 39.14
C TRP A 23 17.26 11.20 39.50
N GLY A 24 16.40 11.38 38.49
CA GLY A 24 15.00 11.77 38.74
C GLY A 24 14.12 11.87 37.49
N GLY A 25 13.89 10.74 36.81
CA GLY A 25 12.99 10.68 35.65
C GLY A 25 11.50 10.54 36.02
N ALA A 26 10.63 10.67 35.01
CA ALA A 26 9.22 10.32 35.14
C ALA A 26 9.08 8.84 35.55
N ARG A 27 8.42 8.58 36.68
CA ARG A 27 8.25 7.22 37.24
C ARG A 27 7.23 6.37 36.47
N TYR A 28 6.31 7.04 35.77
CA TYR A 28 5.27 6.46 34.94
C TYR A 28 5.36 7.05 33.53
N LEU A 29 4.95 6.28 32.53
CA LEU A 29 4.88 6.78 31.16
C LEU A 29 3.83 7.89 31.08
N PRO A 30 4.11 8.97 30.35
CA PRO A 30 3.20 10.08 30.26
C PRO A 30 1.95 9.68 29.45
N MET A 31 0.80 10.19 29.89
CA MET A 31 -0.42 10.15 29.10
C MET A 31 -0.46 11.33 28.13
N VAL A 32 -0.75 11.05 26.86
CA VAL A 32 -0.87 12.06 25.80
C VAL A 32 -2.31 12.14 25.30
N PHE A 33 -2.73 13.35 24.95
CA PHE A 33 -4.09 13.61 24.46
C PHE A 33 -4.20 13.36 22.97
N THR A 34 -5.32 12.79 22.56
CA THR A 34 -5.70 12.71 21.14
C THR A 34 -6.29 14.04 20.68
N GLU A 35 -6.47 14.22 19.37
CA GLU A 35 -7.12 15.40 18.78
C GLU A 35 -8.43 15.76 19.52
N GLN A 36 -9.28 14.76 19.77
CA GLN A 36 -10.54 14.94 20.50
C GLN A 36 -10.35 15.36 21.97
N GLY A 37 -9.26 14.91 22.60
CA GLY A 37 -8.89 15.34 23.95
C GLY A 37 -8.38 16.77 24.02
N VAL A 38 -7.59 17.20 23.04
CA VAL A 38 -7.16 18.60 22.94
C VAL A 38 -8.37 19.50 22.68
N ALA A 39 -9.33 19.07 21.86
CA ALA A 39 -10.56 19.81 21.63
C ALA A 39 -11.38 19.96 22.92
N MET A 40 -11.49 18.90 23.73
CA MET A 40 -12.16 18.95 25.03
C MET A 40 -11.48 19.95 25.99
N LEU A 41 -10.14 19.93 26.08
CA LEU A 41 -9.39 20.88 26.92
C LEU A 41 -9.56 22.33 26.44
N SER A 42 -9.74 22.55 25.14
CA SER A 42 -9.97 23.89 24.60
C SER A 42 -11.24 24.55 25.12
N SER A 43 -12.26 23.76 25.50
CA SER A 43 -13.49 24.26 26.10
C SER A 43 -13.30 24.78 27.54
N VAL A 44 -12.29 24.27 28.24
CA VAL A 44 -11.96 24.65 29.61
C VAL A 44 -11.06 25.88 29.64
N LEU A 45 -10.14 26.00 28.67
CA LEU A 45 -9.21 27.12 28.58
C LEU A 45 -9.88 28.35 27.93
N ARG A 46 -10.18 29.38 28.73
CA ARG A 46 -10.91 30.59 28.29
C ARG A 46 -10.03 31.77 27.89
N SER A 47 -8.70 31.66 27.94
CA SER A 47 -7.82 32.79 27.59
C SER A 47 -7.71 32.97 26.08
N GLN A 48 -7.63 34.23 25.62
CA GLN A 48 -7.51 34.53 24.18
C GLN A 48 -6.27 33.90 23.53
N GLN A 49 -5.17 33.78 24.29
CA GLN A 49 -3.98 33.08 23.82
C GLN A 49 -4.24 31.58 23.68
N ALA A 50 -4.86 30.94 24.67
CA ALA A 50 -5.15 29.51 24.61
C ALA A 50 -6.12 29.16 23.47
N ILE A 51 -7.14 29.98 23.24
CA ILE A 51 -8.08 29.79 22.12
C ILE A 51 -7.34 29.80 20.78
N ARG A 52 -6.46 30.78 20.56
CA ARG A 52 -5.65 30.87 19.32
C ARG A 52 -4.72 29.69 19.13
N VAL A 53 -4.07 29.23 20.20
CA VAL A 53 -3.15 28.08 20.15
C VAL A 53 -3.93 26.80 19.84
N ASN A 54 -5.08 26.58 20.48
CA ASN A 54 -5.91 25.39 20.24
C ASN A 54 -6.40 25.32 18.79
N ILE A 55 -6.83 26.44 18.21
CA ILE A 55 -7.22 26.50 16.80
C ILE A 55 -6.04 26.12 15.88
N GLN A 56 -4.83 26.61 16.17
CA GLN A 56 -3.65 26.27 15.38
C GLN A 56 -3.30 24.79 15.48
N ILE A 57 -3.36 24.22 16.69
CA ILE A 57 -3.13 22.78 16.91
C ILE A 57 -4.11 21.96 16.08
N MET A 58 -5.41 22.27 16.12
CA MET A 58 -6.43 21.56 15.33
C MET A 58 -6.15 21.62 13.83
N ARG A 59 -5.80 22.80 13.30
CA ARG A 59 -5.46 22.96 11.88
C ARG A 59 -4.29 22.08 11.46
N ILE A 60 -3.27 21.96 12.31
CA ILE A 60 -2.11 21.11 12.05
C ILE A 60 -2.53 19.64 12.02
N PHE A 61 -3.33 19.18 12.99
CA PHE A 61 -3.84 17.81 13.02
C PHE A 61 -4.68 17.47 11.78
N THR A 62 -5.57 18.37 11.35
CA THR A 62 -6.37 18.18 10.12
C THR A 62 -5.47 18.04 8.89
N LYS A 63 -4.48 18.93 8.72
CA LYS A 63 -3.54 18.85 7.59
C LYS A 63 -2.73 17.57 7.58
N ILE A 64 -2.22 17.13 8.73
CA ILE A 64 -1.48 15.87 8.85
C ILE A 64 -2.38 14.70 8.43
N ARG A 65 -3.64 14.69 8.86
CA ARG A 65 -4.61 13.65 8.48
C ARG A 65 -4.87 13.65 6.97
N GLU A 66 -5.09 14.81 6.36
CA GLU A 66 -5.26 14.94 4.91
C GLU A 66 -4.05 14.36 4.15
N MET A 67 -2.83 14.75 4.53
CA MET A 67 -1.61 14.21 3.91
C MET A 67 -1.48 12.69 4.06
N LEU A 68 -1.86 12.13 5.21
CA LEU A 68 -1.83 10.67 5.43
C LEU A 68 -2.86 9.93 4.57
N VAL A 69 -4.04 10.53 4.36
CA VAL A 69 -5.06 9.95 3.48
C VAL A 69 -4.60 10.00 2.02
N ASP A 70 -4.07 11.13 1.57
CA ASP A 70 -3.59 11.31 0.19
C ASP A 70 -2.46 10.32 -0.15
N THR A 71 -1.52 10.11 0.78
CA THR A 71 -0.43 9.13 0.58
C THR A 71 -0.94 7.69 0.52
N LEU A 72 -2.03 7.37 1.23
CA LEU A 72 -2.62 6.03 1.21
C LEU A 72 -3.38 5.77 -0.09
N SER A 73 -4.16 6.74 -0.59
CA SER A 73 -4.79 6.64 -1.91
C SER A 73 -3.75 6.48 -3.02
N LEU A 74 -2.66 7.28 -2.97
CA LEU A 74 -1.57 7.14 -3.94
C LEU A 74 -0.92 5.75 -3.89
N LYS A 75 -0.74 5.19 -2.70
CA LYS A 75 -0.19 3.83 -2.55
C LYS A 75 -1.11 2.77 -3.16
N LEU A 76 -2.42 2.89 -2.94
CA LEU A 76 -3.41 1.97 -3.52
C LEU A 76 -3.44 2.05 -5.05
N ASP A 77 -3.41 3.27 -5.60
CA ASP A 77 -3.36 3.48 -7.05
C ASP A 77 -2.10 2.85 -7.66
N ILE A 78 -0.94 3.00 -6.99
CA ILE A 78 0.31 2.36 -7.41
C ILE A 78 0.20 0.83 -7.37
N GLU A 79 -0.41 0.26 -6.34
CA GLU A 79 -0.63 -1.19 -6.26
C GLU A 79 -1.56 -1.69 -7.37
N GLU A 80 -2.60 -0.94 -7.71
CA GLU A 80 -3.50 -1.27 -8.83
C GLU A 80 -2.77 -1.24 -10.18
N ILE A 81 -1.97 -0.20 -10.42
CA ILE A 81 -1.14 -0.07 -11.64
C ILE A 81 -0.16 -1.26 -11.74
N LYS A 82 0.54 -1.58 -10.65
CA LYS A 82 1.47 -2.74 -10.61
C LYS A 82 0.75 -4.04 -10.95
N LYS A 83 -0.47 -4.24 -10.43
CA LYS A 83 -1.27 -5.44 -10.70
C LYS A 83 -1.71 -5.52 -12.16
N LYS A 84 -2.11 -4.40 -12.77
CA LYS A 84 -2.47 -4.33 -14.20
C LYS A 84 -1.26 -4.66 -15.09
N LEU A 85 -0.09 -4.09 -14.78
CA LEU A 85 1.15 -4.36 -15.52
C LEU A 85 1.54 -5.85 -15.47
N ALA A 86 1.55 -6.44 -14.26
CA ALA A 86 1.86 -7.86 -14.09
C ALA A 86 0.90 -8.80 -14.84
N ASN A 87 -0.38 -8.41 -14.99
CA ASN A 87 -1.32 -9.16 -15.81
C ASN A 87 -1.05 -8.99 -17.31
N GLN A 88 -0.62 -7.82 -17.76
CA GLN A 88 -0.24 -7.59 -19.16
C GLN A 88 0.99 -8.42 -19.55
N ASP A 89 2.01 -8.50 -18.70
CA ASP A 89 3.20 -9.32 -18.95
C ASP A 89 2.83 -10.80 -19.15
N LYS A 90 1.95 -11.35 -18.30
CA LYS A 90 1.43 -12.72 -18.45
C LYS A 90 0.65 -12.93 -19.74
N ASN A 91 -0.15 -11.94 -20.13
CA ASN A 91 -0.91 -12.02 -21.38
C ASN A 91 0.00 -11.99 -22.60
N ILE A 92 1.09 -11.22 -22.56
CA ILE A 92 2.09 -11.18 -23.62
C ILE A 92 2.82 -12.52 -23.74
N GLU A 93 3.25 -13.10 -22.62
CA GLU A 93 3.88 -14.43 -22.58
C GLU A 93 2.95 -15.52 -23.15
N LEU A 94 1.65 -15.46 -22.82
CA LEU A 94 0.64 -16.36 -23.36
C LEU A 94 0.47 -16.21 -24.88
N VAL A 95 0.47 -14.98 -25.40
CA VAL A 95 0.40 -14.71 -26.84
C VAL A 95 1.62 -15.28 -27.57
N PHE A 96 2.82 -15.11 -27.03
CA PHE A 96 4.03 -15.70 -27.61
C PHE A 96 3.98 -17.23 -27.61
N ASN A 97 3.55 -17.86 -26.51
CA ASN A 97 3.37 -19.32 -26.46
C ASN A 97 2.39 -19.83 -27.53
N TYR A 98 1.29 -19.11 -27.77
CA TYR A 98 0.36 -19.46 -28.85
C TYR A 98 0.94 -19.27 -30.24
N LEU A 99 1.74 -18.21 -30.46
CA LEU A 99 2.43 -18.01 -31.73
C LEU A 99 3.42 -19.16 -32.00
N ASP A 100 4.18 -19.57 -30.98
CA ASP A 100 5.12 -20.70 -31.07
C ASP A 100 4.38 -22.02 -31.38
N GLU A 101 3.28 -22.32 -30.69
CA GLU A 101 2.48 -23.53 -30.94
C GLU A 101 1.90 -23.55 -32.37
N LEU A 102 1.46 -22.39 -32.88
CA LEU A 102 0.97 -22.26 -34.26
C LEU A 102 2.08 -22.41 -35.29
N MET A 103 3.29 -21.90 -35.01
CA MET A 103 4.46 -22.09 -35.89
C MET A 103 4.89 -23.57 -35.92
N GLU A 104 4.89 -24.27 -34.79
CA GLU A 104 5.23 -25.70 -34.73
C GLU A 104 4.23 -26.58 -35.48
N LYS A 105 2.92 -26.29 -35.38
CA LYS A 105 1.87 -26.99 -36.14
C LYS A 105 1.96 -26.78 -37.66
N GLN A 106 2.51 -25.66 -38.11
CA GLN A 106 2.74 -25.41 -39.54
C GLN A 106 4.02 -26.09 -40.06
N ALA A 107 5.01 -26.31 -39.19
CA ALA A 107 6.29 -26.94 -39.53
C ALA A 107 6.22 -28.48 -39.60
N THR A 108 5.20 -29.10 -39.02
CA THR A 108 4.96 -30.55 -39.08
C THR A 108 3.88 -30.86 -40.11
N PRO A 109 4.23 -31.14 -41.38
CA PRO A 109 3.23 -31.53 -42.37
C PRO A 109 2.66 -32.90 -41.99
N GLU A 110 1.39 -32.97 -41.63
CA GLU A 110 0.70 -34.25 -41.53
C GLU A 110 0.83 -35.00 -42.87
N PRO A 111 1.16 -36.30 -42.86
CA PRO A 111 1.29 -37.06 -44.09
C PRO A 111 -0.04 -37.02 -44.85
N ARG A 112 -0.05 -36.28 -45.97
CA ARG A 112 -1.26 -36.10 -46.78
C ARG A 112 -1.82 -37.48 -47.14
N LYS A 113 -3.09 -37.72 -46.83
CA LYS A 113 -3.83 -38.89 -47.34
C LYS A 113 -3.71 -38.86 -48.86
N GLN A 114 -3.02 -39.85 -49.45
CA GLN A 114 -2.94 -39.98 -50.90
C GLN A 114 -4.35 -40.24 -51.45
N ILE A 115 -4.86 -39.28 -52.23
CA ILE A 115 -6.14 -39.41 -52.94
C ILE A 115 -5.81 -39.89 -54.36
N GLY A 116 -6.01 -41.18 -54.61
CA GLY A 116 -5.73 -41.79 -55.92
C GLY A 116 -6.34 -43.18 -56.04
N TYR A 117 -6.73 -43.56 -57.26
CA TYR A 117 -7.36 -44.84 -57.57
C TYR A 117 -6.38 -46.01 -57.36
N LYS A 118 -6.63 -46.85 -56.35
CA LYS A 118 -5.87 -48.09 -56.15
C LYS A 118 -6.41 -49.15 -57.10
N ARG A 119 -5.66 -49.48 -58.14
CA ARG A 119 -5.97 -50.65 -58.99
C ARG A 119 -5.73 -51.91 -58.16
N ASN A 120 -6.81 -52.59 -57.81
CA ASN A 120 -6.76 -53.88 -57.14
C ASN A 120 -6.35 -54.94 -58.18
N ASN A 121 -5.08 -55.34 -58.19
CA ASN A 121 -4.62 -56.43 -59.05
C ASN A 121 -5.02 -57.77 -58.41
N GLY A 122 -6.28 -58.17 -58.66
CA GLY A 122 -6.70 -59.56 -58.60
C GLY A 122 -6.38 -60.24 -59.93
N ILE A 123 -5.43 -61.18 -59.87
CA ILE A 123 -5.30 -62.43 -60.64
C ILE A 123 -5.67 -62.35 -62.15
N CYS A 124 -4.63 -62.38 -62.98
CA CYS A 124 -4.41 -63.14 -64.23
C CYS A 124 -3.42 -62.41 -65.13
#